data_AF-A0A8C2LBY0-F1
#
_entry.id   AF-A0A8C2LBY0-F1
#
_cell.length_a   1.000
_cell.length_b   1.000
_cell.length_c   1.000
_cell.angle_alpha   90.00
_cell.angle_beta   90.00
_cell.angle_gamma   90.00
#
_symmetry.space_group_name_H-M   'P 1'
#
loop_
_entity.id
_entity.type
_entity.pdbx_description
1 polymer ?
#
loop_
_entity_poly.entity_id
_entity_poly.type
_entity_poly.pdbx_seq_one_letter_code
_entity_poly.pdbx_strand_id
1 'polypeptide(L)'
;MAVSTRLSIGTSDALYESEKNTGEPENTYILRPVFQQRFRPSVVKDCIHAVLKEELASAEYSPDEMPHLTKHLSETIKDKLKAWLLDASGMQTLTTTLMMSS
;
A
#
# COMPACT_ATOMS: atom_id res chain seq x y z
N MET A 1 -38.05 -33.46 -38.42
CA MET A 1 -36.63 -33.79 -38.15
C MET A 1 -36.07 -32.64 -37.32
N ALA A 2 -35.48 -32.76 -36.14
CA ALA A 2 -35.23 -33.88 -35.23
C ALA A 2 -35.27 -33.29 -33.81
N VAL A 3 -35.79 -34.05 -32.85
CA VAL A 3 -35.65 -33.77 -31.42
C VAL A 3 -34.16 -33.90 -31.06
N SER A 4 -33.59 -32.96 -30.30
CA SER A 4 -32.23 -33.12 -29.76
C SER A 4 -32.27 -32.97 -28.24
N THR A 5 -31.81 -34.04 -27.64
CA THR A 5 -31.91 -34.48 -26.25
C THR A 5 -31.00 -33.69 -25.31
N ARG A 6 -31.53 -33.41 -24.12
CA ARG A 6 -30.77 -33.16 -22.88
C ARG A 6 -29.73 -34.26 -22.65
N LEU A 7 -28.47 -33.88 -22.44
CA LEU A 7 -27.43 -34.77 -21.98
C LEU A 7 -26.99 -34.32 -20.59
N SER A 8 -27.37 -35.10 -19.59
CA SER A 8 -26.89 -35.01 -18.22
C SER A 8 -25.40 -35.32 -18.19
N ILE A 9 -24.58 -34.48 -17.57
CA ILE A 9 -23.19 -34.81 -17.25
C ILE A 9 -23.09 -35.14 -15.77
N GLY A 10 -22.63 -36.36 -15.52
CA GLY A 10 -22.74 -37.08 -14.27
C GLY A 10 -21.83 -36.60 -13.15
N THR A 11 -22.29 -36.90 -11.95
CA THR A 11 -21.50 -37.05 -10.74
C THR A 11 -20.41 -38.11 -10.95
N SER A 12 -19.16 -37.71 -10.83
CA SER A 12 -18.08 -38.60 -10.44
C SER A 12 -17.38 -37.99 -9.23
N ASP A 13 -17.73 -38.52 -8.06
CA ASP A 13 -16.89 -38.50 -6.87
C ASP A 13 -15.51 -39.05 -7.24
N ALA A 14 -14.47 -38.24 -7.09
CA ALA A 14 -13.09 -38.69 -7.02
C ALA A 14 -12.38 -37.82 -5.98
N LEU A 15 -12.22 -38.42 -4.81
CA LEU A 15 -11.42 -37.98 -3.69
C LEU A 15 -10.05 -37.44 -4.16
N TYR A 16 -9.72 -36.23 -3.74
CA TYR A 16 -8.35 -35.85 -3.45
C TYR A 16 -8.31 -35.27 -2.04
N GLU A 17 -7.94 -36.12 -1.08
CA GLU A 17 -7.25 -35.63 0.10
C GLU A 17 -5.83 -35.30 -0.34
N SER A 18 -5.41 -34.05 -0.17
CA SER A 18 -4.00 -33.73 0.03
C SER A 18 -3.90 -32.42 0.78
N GLU A 19 -3.59 -32.58 2.06
CA GLU A 19 -2.52 -31.87 2.76
C GLU A 19 -2.43 -30.35 2.57
N LYS A 20 -2.81 -29.65 3.65
CA LYS A 20 -1.94 -28.71 4.38
C LYS A 20 -0.89 -28.02 3.50
N ASN A 21 -1.22 -26.86 2.95
CA ASN A 21 -0.22 -25.83 2.73
C ASN A 21 -0.42 -24.72 3.76
N THR A 22 0.38 -24.82 4.82
CA THR A 22 0.45 -23.86 5.91
C THR A 22 1.24 -22.64 5.41
N GLY A 23 0.52 -21.60 4.99
CA GLY A 23 0.96 -20.21 5.16
C GLY A 23 2.33 -19.83 4.62
N GLU A 24 2.61 -20.12 3.35
CA GLU A 24 3.73 -19.52 2.63
C GLU A 24 3.17 -18.56 1.57
N PRO A 25 3.65 -17.29 1.50
CA PRO A 25 3.12 -16.34 0.53
C PRO A 25 3.55 -16.80 -0.87
N GLU A 26 2.63 -17.45 -1.60
CA GLU A 26 2.81 -17.72 -3.01
C GLU A 26 3.23 -16.41 -3.70
N ASN A 27 4.37 -16.43 -4.41
CA ASN A 27 4.95 -15.29 -5.13
C ASN A 27 3.98 -14.79 -6.22
N THR A 28 2.97 -14.03 -5.78
CA THR A 28 1.89 -13.52 -6.61
C THR A 28 2.28 -12.14 -7.11
N TYR A 29 2.55 -12.03 -8.40
CA TYR A 29 2.81 -10.74 -9.03
C TYR A 29 1.52 -9.91 -9.07
N ILE A 30 1.59 -8.66 -8.61
CA ILE A 30 0.47 -7.73 -8.69
C ILE A 30 0.35 -7.23 -10.13
N LEU A 31 -0.50 -7.87 -10.93
CA LEU A 31 -0.76 -7.49 -12.33
C LEU A 31 -1.64 -6.24 -12.46
N ARG A 32 -2.32 -5.84 -11.39
CA ARG A 32 -3.27 -4.72 -11.38
C ARG A 32 -2.87 -3.71 -10.30
N PRO A 33 -2.63 -2.43 -10.65
CA PRO A 33 -2.22 -1.43 -9.66
C PRO A 33 -3.19 -1.35 -8.49
N VAL A 34 -2.67 -1.36 -7.27
CA VAL A 34 -3.47 -1.20 -6.05
C VAL A 34 -3.90 0.26 -5.95
N PHE A 35 -5.17 0.54 -6.24
CA PHE A 35 -5.70 1.92 -6.32
C PHE A 35 -5.61 2.69 -4.99
N GLN A 36 -5.58 1.99 -3.86
CA GLN A 36 -5.38 2.56 -2.53
C GLN A 36 -3.95 3.08 -2.33
N GLN A 37 -2.96 2.46 -3.00
CA GLN A 37 -1.54 2.82 -2.98
C GLN A 37 -1.19 3.92 -4.00
N ARG A 38 -2.18 4.51 -4.66
CA ARG A 38 -1.90 5.56 -5.65
C ARG A 38 -1.65 6.89 -4.96
N PHE A 39 -0.67 7.60 -5.49
CA PHE A 39 -0.45 9.00 -5.16
C PHE A 39 -1.72 9.82 -5.46
N ARG A 40 -2.21 10.55 -4.46
CA ARG A 40 -3.37 11.41 -4.58
C ARG A 40 -2.93 12.88 -4.46
N PRO A 41 -3.03 13.69 -5.53
CA PRO A 41 -2.61 15.08 -5.49
C PRO A 41 -3.27 15.90 -4.38
N SER A 42 -4.53 15.63 -4.05
CA SER A 42 -5.23 16.29 -2.94
C SER A 42 -4.56 16.02 -1.59
N VAL A 43 -4.32 14.75 -1.27
CA VAL A 43 -3.64 14.33 -0.03
C VAL A 43 -2.26 14.95 0.07
N VAL A 44 -1.54 15.00 -1.05
CA VAL A 44 -0.18 15.56 -1.07
C VAL A 44 -0.19 17.06 -0.87
N LYS A 45 -1.12 17.75 -1.54
CA LYS A 45 -1.32 19.19 -1.37
C LYS A 45 -1.65 19.52 0.10
N ASP A 46 -2.56 18.76 0.71
CA ASP A 46 -2.97 18.98 2.10
C ASP A 46 -1.80 18.73 3.07
N CYS A 47 -1.02 17.67 2.83
CA CYS A 47 0.18 17.37 3.62
C CYS A 47 1.23 18.49 3.54
N ILE A 48 1.52 18.98 2.33
CA ILE A 48 2.46 20.08 2.12
C ILE A 48 1.97 21.35 2.84
N HIS A 49 0.70 21.71 2.67
CA HIS A 49 0.12 22.89 3.30
C HIS A 49 0.15 22.80 4.83
N ALA A 50 -0.14 21.63 5.40
CA ALA A 50 -0.11 21.42 6.84
C ALA A 50 1.30 21.61 7.40
N VAL A 51 2.31 20.95 6.81
CA VAL A 51 3.72 21.06 7.25
C VAL A 51 4.22 22.49 7.13
N LEU A 52 4.00 23.14 5.98
CA LEU A 52 4.46 24.50 5.78
C LEU A 52 3.78 25.47 6.75
N LYS A 53 2.49 25.32 7.00
CA LYS A 53 1.76 26.20 7.93
C LYS A 53 2.22 26.03 9.37
N GLU A 54 2.53 24.81 9.79
CA GLU A 54 3.01 24.49 11.13
C GLU A 54 4.43 25.03 11.36
N GLU A 55 5.36 24.65 10.50
CA GLU A 55 6.80 24.93 10.67
C GLU A 55 7.16 26.40 10.37
N LEU A 56 6.44 27.04 9.44
CA LEU A 56 6.72 28.43 9.06
C LEU A 56 5.92 29.46 9.86
N ALA A 57 5.04 29.05 10.79
CA ALA A 57 4.19 29.98 11.54
C ALA A 57 4.98 31.06 12.29
N SER A 58 6.17 30.72 12.80
CA SER A 58 7.06 31.61 13.56
C SER A 58 8.45 31.75 12.94
N ALA A 59 8.64 31.26 11.71
CA ALA A 59 9.93 31.32 11.04
C ALA A 59 10.12 32.70 10.41
N GLU A 60 11.25 33.34 10.71
CA GLU A 60 11.71 34.53 9.99
C GLU A 60 12.80 34.14 8.99
N TYR A 61 12.89 34.89 7.90
CA TYR A 61 13.89 34.63 6.89
C TYR A 61 15.30 34.97 7.38
N SER A 62 16.18 33.97 7.46
CA SER A 62 17.62 34.12 7.68
C SER A 62 18.41 33.39 6.60
N PRO A 63 19.33 34.05 5.87
CA PRO A 63 20.05 33.44 4.75
C PRO A 63 20.94 32.26 5.18
N ASP A 64 21.42 32.25 6.42
CA ASP A 64 22.28 31.18 6.94
C ASP A 64 21.46 29.93 7.32
N GLU A 65 20.26 30.12 7.87
CA GLU A 65 19.41 29.03 8.36
C GLU A 65 18.43 28.49 7.31
N MET A 66 18.09 29.28 6.29
CA MET A 66 17.10 28.91 5.29
C MET A 66 17.42 27.64 4.49
N PRO A 67 18.70 27.37 4.11
CA PRO A 67 19.07 26.11 3.46
C PRO A 67 18.78 24.89 4.35
N HIS A 68 19.03 25.02 5.66
CA HIS A 68 18.75 23.96 6.63
C HIS A 68 17.25 23.77 6.82
N LEU A 69 16.50 24.86 6.99
CA LEU A 69 15.05 24.81 7.13
C LEU A 69 14.39 24.20 5.87
N THR A 70 14.79 24.62 4.68
CA THR A 70 14.25 24.11 3.41
C THR A 70 14.51 22.61 3.26
N LYS A 71 15.73 22.16 3.60
CA LYS A 71 16.07 20.74 3.58
C LYS A 71 15.19 19.96 4.56
N HIS A 72 15.09 20.44 5.81
CA HIS A 72 14.27 19.82 6.84
C HIS A 72 12.81 19.69 6.39
N LEU A 73 12.19 20.76 5.88
CA LEU A 73 10.82 20.74 5.37
C LEU A 73 10.63 19.70 4.27
N SER A 74 11.56 19.64 3.31
CA SER A 74 11.49 18.68 2.20
C SER A 74 11.60 17.21 2.68
N GLU A 75 12.44 16.95 3.69
CA GLU A 75 12.60 15.63 4.29
C GLU A 75 11.35 15.23 5.07
N THR A 76 10.83 16.13 5.92
CA THR A 76 9.61 15.94 6.70
C THR A 76 8.39 15.65 5.81
N ILE A 77 8.20 16.42 4.72
CA ILE A 77 7.10 16.19 3.77
C ILE A 77 7.25 14.81 3.11
N LYS A 78 8.45 14.48 2.63
CA LYS A 78 8.74 13.18 2.00
C LYS A 78 8.43 12.02 2.95
N ASP A 79 8.83 12.12 4.20
CA ASP A 79 8.66 11.02 5.16
C ASP A 79 7.20 10.87 5.61
N LYS A 80 6.47 11.98 5.80
CA LYS A 80 5.01 11.95 6.05
C LYS A 80 4.25 11.31 4.87
N LEU A 81 4.60 11.63 3.63
CA LEU A 81 3.97 11.05 2.44
C LEU A 81 4.27 9.55 2.28
N LYS A 82 5.51 9.13 2.56
CA LYS A 82 5.88 7.71 2.57
C LYS A 82 5.11 6.93 3.63
N ALA A 83 4.99 7.48 4.84
CA ALA A 83 4.25 6.86 5.92
C ALA A 83 2.77 6.69 5.54
N TRP A 84 2.13 7.73 5.00
CA TRP A 84 0.76 7.65 4.50
C TRP A 84 0.59 6.58 3.41
N LEU A 85 1.55 6.51 2.47
CA LEU A 85 1.51 5.51 1.41
C LEU A 85 1.64 4.08 1.98
N LEU A 86 2.46 3.90 3.00
CA LEU A 86 2.69 2.60 3.65
C LEU A 86 1.49 2.15 4.51
N ASP A 87 0.80 3.10 5.13
CA ASP A 87 -0.46 2.86 5.84
C ASP A 87 -1.59 2.51 4.86
N ALA A 88 -1.75 3.32 3.80
CA ALA A 88 -2.72 3.06 2.74
C ALA A 88 -2.45 1.78 1.95
N SER A 89 -1.20 1.29 1.95
CA SER A 89 -0.80 0.06 1.28
C SER A 89 -1.06 -1.22 2.06
N GLY A 90 -1.32 -1.13 3.37
CA GLY A 90 -1.42 -2.30 4.26
C GLY A 90 -0.13 -3.11 4.35
N MET A 91 1.02 -2.59 3.86
CA MET A 91 2.28 -3.33 3.80
C MET A 91 2.95 -3.48 5.19
N GLN A 92 2.59 -2.64 6.17
CA GLN A 92 3.17 -2.74 7.53
C GLN A 92 2.81 -4.05 8.25
N THR A 93 1.65 -4.64 7.93
CA THR A 93 1.19 -5.89 8.57
C THR A 93 2.11 -7.07 8.27
N LEU A 94 2.63 -7.17 7.04
CA LEU A 94 3.47 -8.30 6.63
C LEU A 94 4.91 -8.20 7.18
N THR A 95 5.47 -6.99 7.22
CA THR A 95 6.84 -6.78 7.77
C THR A 95 6.88 -6.92 9.29
N THR A 96 5.84 -6.46 10.00
CA THR A 96 5.74 -6.59 11.46
C THR A 96 5.51 -8.03 11.92
N THR A 97 4.67 -8.80 11.23
CA THR A 97 4.46 -10.21 11.60
C THR A 97 5.73 -11.03 11.42
N LEU A 98 6.55 -10.74 10.40
CA LEU A 98 7.82 -11.45 10.20
C LEU A 98 8.86 -11.14 11.31
N MET A 99 9.00 -9.88 11.72
CA MET A 99 9.98 -9.47 12.74
C MET A 99 9.61 -9.90 14.17
N MET A 100 8.34 -10.24 14.42
CA MET A 100 7.85 -10.74 15.71
C MET A 100 7.89 -12.28 15.82
N SER A 101 8.33 -12.97 14.75
CA SER A 101 8.37 -14.45 14.67
C SER A 101 9.78 -15.03 14.82
N SER A 102 10.73 -14.29 15.41
CA SER A 102 12.12 -14.71 15.63
C SER A 102 12.49 -14.70 17.11
#